data_AF-A0A803W5N3-F1
#
_entry.id   AF-A0A803W5N3-F1
#
_cell.length_a   1.000
_cell.length_b   1.000
_cell.length_c   1.000
_cell.angle_alpha   90.00
_cell.angle_beta   90.00
_cell.angle_gamma   90.00
#
_symmetry.space_group_name_H-M   'P 1'
#
loop_
_entity.id
_entity.type
_entity.pdbx_description
1 polymer ?
#
loop_
_entity_poly.entity_id
_entity_poly.type
_entity_poly.pdbx_seq_one_letter_code
_entity_poly.pdbx_strand_id
1 'polypeptide(L)'
;MDDIQFEEAARVGQIIAIRAKVNRAFKTSMEVGIKVTVQDVLTNAEKIVSVAYATYVAKPVGAGKVELKPVELLSAEDHLEHSLAIERRRIRLGYVQVFQKLMQESNKEDTCEEKDAVSTEHTHVQSTELVLPPHANHHGNTFGGQIMAWMQTVASISASRLCCSHPILKSVNMFKFWGPSFVGDRLVFNAIVNNTFHNSVEVGVRVEAYNCEEWIKDQPRHINSAFLIFSAVNDKGELLTFPRVKPTTQDGVRRYHGAIARRRIRLTRKCMLSAKGDKPSDAWETSNQAYLSYSNIAALTHLARKPGWDITKTLDNVKIWTHEEGAVLSFKVEMQVKVPSHVAFSLLSDFSLRQRWDRHFQTCEVLQAVSEEEKIYHVTSAPMTGHQPRDFVILVSQRQPCRPQEPYTVAVRSVTLKAMPPSPEFCRSEILCAGFQIYSNSSSSCTVSSPAGPPALCPLPWGCHLTSADSLQRESKAPPKKRVQSGCVESVLSNLTVRNEL
;
A
#
# COMPACT_ATOMS: atom_id res chain seq x y z
N MET A 1 -11.01 -15.10 8.30
CA MET A 1 -10.95 -13.78 8.97
C MET A 1 -10.36 -12.81 7.99
N ASP A 2 -10.94 -11.62 7.85
CA ASP A 2 -10.40 -10.58 6.97
C ASP A 2 -9.21 -9.87 7.61
N ASP A 3 -8.65 -8.89 6.91
CA ASP A 3 -7.64 -8.00 7.47
C ASP A 3 -8.22 -7.28 8.70
N ILE A 4 -7.51 -7.34 9.83
CA ILE A 4 -7.87 -6.66 11.08
C ILE A 4 -6.83 -5.58 11.33
N GLN A 5 -7.26 -4.34 11.56
CA GLN A 5 -6.37 -3.24 11.93
C GLN A 5 -6.75 -2.71 13.31
N PHE A 6 -5.74 -2.36 14.10
CA PHE A 6 -5.89 -1.77 15.42
C PHE A 6 -5.46 -0.31 15.35
N GLU A 7 -6.41 0.60 15.54
CA GLU A 7 -6.18 2.05 15.51
C GLU A 7 -5.68 2.57 16.86
N GLU A 8 -6.11 1.93 17.94
CA GLU A 8 -5.81 2.32 19.32
C GLU A 8 -5.40 1.10 20.15
N ALA A 9 -4.46 1.29 21.07
CA ALA A 9 -4.07 0.28 22.05
C ALA A 9 -4.83 0.54 23.36
N ALA A 10 -5.81 -0.31 23.65
CA ALA A 10 -6.57 -0.23 24.90
C ALA A 10 -5.66 -0.47 26.12
N ARG A 11 -5.90 0.29 27.19
CA ARG A 11 -5.12 0.23 28.45
C ARG A 11 -5.94 -0.34 29.59
N VAL A 12 -5.24 -0.81 30.62
CA VAL A 12 -5.86 -1.28 31.87
C VAL A 12 -6.73 -0.17 32.47
N GLY A 13 -7.95 -0.53 32.85
CA GLY A 13 -8.94 0.41 33.40
C GLY A 13 -9.90 1.01 32.35
N GLN A 14 -9.68 0.77 31.06
CA GLN A 14 -10.62 1.17 30.01
C GLN A 14 -11.66 0.07 29.73
N ILE A 15 -12.83 0.47 29.23
CA ILE A 15 -13.92 -0.45 28.89
C ILE A 15 -13.89 -0.73 27.39
N ILE A 16 -13.81 -2.00 27.01
CA ILE A 16 -13.91 -2.43 25.60
C ILE A 16 -15.34 -2.87 25.32
N ALA A 17 -15.99 -2.24 24.34
CA ALA A 17 -17.29 -2.64 23.85
C ALA A 17 -17.14 -3.30 22.47
N ILE A 18 -17.65 -4.52 22.33
CA ILE A 18 -17.61 -5.29 21.08
C ILE A 18 -19.04 -5.47 20.59
N ARG A 19 -19.34 -4.92 19.41
CA ARG A 19 -20.63 -5.09 18.73
C ARG A 19 -20.41 -5.96 17.51
N ALA A 20 -21.18 -7.03 17.40
CA ALA A 20 -21.14 -7.95 16.26
C ALA A 20 -22.51 -8.06 15.61
N LYS A 21 -22.55 -8.08 14.28
CA LYS A 21 -23.78 -8.18 13.48
C LYS A 21 -23.56 -9.11 12.29
N VAL A 22 -24.54 -9.96 12.01
CA VAL A 22 -24.53 -10.76 10.77
C VAL A 22 -24.90 -9.84 9.62
N ASN A 23 -23.94 -9.54 8.75
CA ASN A 23 -24.16 -8.67 7.59
C ASN A 23 -24.81 -9.45 6.43
N ARG A 24 -24.47 -10.73 6.30
CA ARG A 24 -25.04 -11.59 5.25
C ARG A 24 -24.92 -13.06 5.59
N ALA A 25 -26.01 -13.79 5.39
CA ALA A 25 -26.02 -15.25 5.33
C ALA A 25 -25.92 -15.72 3.87
N PHE A 26 -25.10 -16.75 3.63
CA PHE A 26 -25.02 -17.49 2.37
C PHE A 26 -25.67 -18.87 2.58
N LYS A 27 -25.21 -19.91 1.88
CA LYS A 27 -25.74 -21.28 2.06
C LYS A 27 -25.40 -21.84 3.45
N THR A 28 -24.12 -22.09 3.70
CA THR A 28 -23.62 -22.68 4.96
C THR A 28 -22.74 -21.72 5.77
N SER A 29 -22.45 -20.55 5.19
CA SER A 29 -21.53 -19.55 5.77
C SER A 29 -22.24 -18.22 5.96
N MET A 30 -21.79 -17.44 6.93
CA MET A 30 -22.27 -16.08 7.17
C MET A 30 -21.08 -15.15 7.37
N GLU A 31 -21.22 -13.92 6.89
CA GLU A 31 -20.30 -12.84 7.23
C GLU A 31 -20.82 -12.08 8.44
N VAL A 32 -19.93 -11.85 9.40
CA VAL A 32 -20.20 -11.10 10.63
C VAL A 32 -19.28 -9.88 10.64
N GLY A 33 -19.87 -8.69 10.68
CA GLY A 33 -19.17 -7.44 10.93
C GLY A 33 -19.00 -7.25 12.43
N ILE A 34 -17.80 -6.81 12.83
CA ILE A 34 -17.40 -6.64 14.24
C ILE A 34 -16.82 -5.25 14.39
N LYS A 35 -17.41 -4.45 15.27
CA LYS A 35 -16.92 -3.12 15.65
C LYS A 35 -16.50 -3.14 17.12
N VAL A 36 -15.26 -2.75 17.37
CA VAL A 36 -14.67 -2.67 18.70
C VAL A 36 -14.42 -1.20 19.02
N THR A 37 -14.99 -0.73 20.13
CA THR A 37 -14.71 0.60 20.68
C THR A 37 -14.10 0.48 22.07
N VAL A 38 -13.32 1.49 22.46
CA VAL A 38 -12.75 1.63 23.79
C VAL A 38 -13.23 2.93 24.39
N GLN A 39 -13.70 2.86 25.64
CA GLN A 39 -14.14 4.00 26.42
C GLN A 39 -13.21 4.20 27.61
N ASP A 40 -12.71 5.42 27.75
CA ASP A 40 -11.97 5.85 28.92
C ASP A 40 -12.95 6.28 30.03
N VAL A 41 -12.85 5.63 31.20
CA VAL A 41 -13.81 5.81 32.29
C VAL A 41 -13.69 7.19 32.96
N LEU A 42 -12.50 7.80 32.94
CA LEU A 42 -12.25 9.08 33.60
C LEU A 42 -12.71 10.24 32.72
N THR A 43 -12.49 10.14 31.41
CA THR A 43 -12.79 11.21 30.45
C THR A 43 -14.09 11.02 29.69
N ASN A 44 -14.71 9.83 29.78
CA ASN A 44 -15.83 9.38 28.94
C ASN A 44 -15.57 9.46 27.43
N ALA A 45 -14.30 9.60 27.00
CA ALA A 45 -13.95 9.61 25.60
C ALA A 45 -14.07 8.19 25.01
N GLU A 46 -14.84 8.04 23.94
CA GLU A 46 -14.95 6.80 23.17
C GLU A 46 -14.14 6.90 21.88
N LYS A 47 -13.38 5.85 21.59
CA LYS A 47 -12.61 5.71 20.35
C LYS A 47 -12.87 4.37 19.69
N ILE A 48 -12.76 4.32 18.36
CA ILE A 48 -12.81 3.07 17.62
C ILE A 48 -11.44 2.40 17.73
N VAL A 49 -11.42 1.13 18.13
CA VAL A 49 -10.20 0.32 18.18
C VAL A 49 -10.03 -0.43 16.87
N SER A 50 -11.11 -1.05 16.38
CA SER A 50 -11.06 -1.89 15.19
C SER A 50 -12.43 -2.07 14.56
N VAL A 51 -12.46 -2.16 13.23
CA VAL A 51 -13.58 -2.69 12.46
C VAL A 51 -13.07 -3.89 11.67
N ALA A 52 -13.68 -5.04 11.87
CA ALA A 52 -13.22 -6.30 11.32
C ALA A 52 -14.39 -7.13 10.77
N TYR A 53 -14.08 -8.04 9.84
CA TYR A 53 -15.06 -8.95 9.26
C TYR A 53 -14.61 -10.40 9.42
N ALA A 54 -15.54 -11.23 9.88
CA ALA A 54 -15.33 -12.65 10.12
C ALA A 54 -16.29 -13.47 9.26
N THR A 55 -15.85 -14.64 8.81
CA THR A 55 -16.73 -15.61 8.15
C THR A 55 -16.89 -16.82 9.06
N TYR A 56 -18.12 -17.10 9.46
CA TYR A 56 -18.47 -18.28 10.23
C TYR A 56 -19.16 -19.30 9.33
N VAL A 57 -19.02 -20.59 9.67
CA VAL A 57 -19.67 -21.70 8.97
C VAL A 57 -20.50 -22.47 9.98
N ALA A 58 -21.78 -22.68 9.69
CA ALA A 58 -22.63 -23.49 10.53
C ALA A 58 -22.23 -24.97 10.42
N LYS A 59 -21.96 -25.59 11.58
CA LYS A 59 -21.70 -27.03 11.71
C LYS A 59 -22.91 -27.67 12.38
N PRO A 60 -23.77 -28.38 11.63
CA PRO A 60 -24.88 -29.11 12.24
C PRO A 60 -24.40 -30.22 13.17
N VAL A 61 -25.26 -30.58 14.10
CA VAL A 61 -25.14 -31.83 14.86
C VAL A 61 -25.60 -32.97 13.93
N GLY A 62 -24.68 -33.86 13.56
CA GLY A 62 -24.96 -35.00 12.66
C GLY A 62 -24.61 -34.76 11.18
N ALA A 63 -25.11 -35.62 10.29
CA ALA A 63 -24.76 -35.65 8.86
C ALA A 63 -25.59 -34.70 7.96
N GLY A 64 -26.53 -33.94 8.52
CA GLY A 64 -27.38 -33.03 7.76
C GLY A 64 -26.62 -31.84 7.18
N LYS A 65 -27.12 -31.23 6.10
CA LYS A 65 -26.65 -29.91 5.63
C LYS A 65 -27.54 -28.82 6.24
N VAL A 66 -26.94 -27.74 6.74
CA VAL A 66 -27.68 -26.57 7.23
C VAL A 66 -27.74 -25.53 6.12
N GLU A 67 -28.95 -25.09 5.80
CA GLU A 67 -29.17 -23.89 5.00
C GLU A 67 -29.56 -22.73 5.92
N LEU A 68 -28.77 -21.66 5.84
CA LEU A 68 -28.99 -20.47 6.64
C LEU A 68 -30.11 -19.63 6.04
N LYS A 69 -31.00 -19.13 6.90
CA LYS A 69 -32.03 -18.18 6.50
C LYS A 69 -31.37 -16.87 6.02
N PRO A 70 -31.91 -16.22 4.97
CA PRO A 70 -31.49 -14.88 4.58
C PRO A 70 -31.62 -13.89 5.73
N VAL A 71 -30.71 -12.91 5.79
CA VAL A 71 -30.75 -11.85 6.80
C VAL A 71 -31.80 -10.82 6.39
N GLU A 72 -32.66 -10.42 7.33
CA GLU A 72 -33.62 -9.34 7.11
C GLU A 72 -32.89 -7.99 7.04
N LEU A 73 -33.16 -7.22 5.99
CA LEU A 73 -32.52 -5.92 5.74
C LEU A 73 -33.55 -4.82 6.01
N LEU A 74 -33.36 -4.04 7.07
CA LEU A 74 -34.33 -3.04 7.51
C LEU A 74 -33.89 -1.62 7.15
N SER A 75 -32.60 -1.34 7.24
CA SER A 75 -32.02 0.00 7.00
C SER A 75 -31.27 0.07 5.67
N ALA A 76 -31.04 1.29 5.16
CA ALA A 76 -30.19 1.51 3.99
C ALA A 76 -28.74 1.03 4.23
N GLU A 77 -28.24 1.15 5.47
CA GLU A 77 -26.94 0.64 5.89
C GLU A 77 -26.88 -0.89 5.79
N ASP A 78 -27.97 -1.60 6.15
CA ASP A 78 -28.05 -3.06 6.00
C ASP A 78 -27.94 -3.50 4.54
N HIS A 79 -28.64 -2.79 3.65
CA HIS A 79 -28.58 -3.08 2.21
C HIS A 79 -27.18 -2.85 1.64
N LEU A 80 -26.49 -1.81 2.09
CA LEU A 80 -25.12 -1.51 1.71
C LEU A 80 -24.17 -2.60 2.22
N GLU A 81 -24.18 -2.91 3.52
CA GLU A 81 -23.31 -3.92 4.12
C GLU A 81 -23.54 -5.31 3.53
N HIS A 82 -24.80 -5.65 3.25
CA HIS A 82 -25.16 -6.89 2.59
C HIS A 82 -24.59 -6.99 1.17
N SER A 83 -24.50 -5.87 0.45
CA SER A 83 -23.89 -5.78 -0.89
C SER A 83 -22.36 -5.84 -0.81
N LEU A 84 -21.75 -5.10 0.11
CA LEU A 84 -20.30 -5.11 0.36
C LEU A 84 -19.81 -6.50 0.80
N ALA A 85 -20.62 -7.28 1.51
CA ALA A 85 -20.32 -8.65 1.90
C ALA A 85 -20.02 -9.58 0.71
N ILE A 86 -20.66 -9.38 -0.46
CA ILE A 86 -20.36 -10.15 -1.68
C ILE A 86 -18.95 -9.81 -2.17
N GLU A 87 -18.64 -8.52 -2.25
CA GLU A 87 -17.35 -8.05 -2.75
C GLU A 87 -16.21 -8.49 -1.83
N ARG A 88 -16.40 -8.38 -0.50
CA ARG A 88 -15.46 -8.92 0.50
C ARG A 88 -15.28 -10.43 0.33
N ARG A 89 -16.36 -11.19 0.11
CA ARG A 89 -16.28 -12.63 -0.19
C ARG A 89 -15.49 -12.92 -1.47
N ARG A 90 -15.67 -12.14 -2.53
CA ARG A 90 -14.89 -12.28 -3.78
C ARG A 90 -13.39 -12.08 -3.52
N ILE A 91 -13.03 -11.09 -2.71
CA ILE A 91 -11.64 -10.83 -2.30
C ILE A 91 -11.07 -12.01 -1.51
N ARG A 92 -11.83 -12.59 -0.56
CA ARG A 92 -11.40 -13.77 0.22
C ARG A 92 -11.05 -14.95 -0.69
N LEU A 93 -11.89 -15.23 -1.68
CA LEU A 93 -11.73 -16.36 -2.59
C LEU A 93 -10.60 -16.14 -3.61
N GLY A 94 -10.44 -14.91 -4.12
CA GLY A 94 -9.41 -14.57 -5.10
C GLY A 94 -8.01 -14.36 -4.51
N TYR A 95 -7.88 -14.21 -3.20
CA TYR A 95 -6.61 -13.84 -2.56
C TYR A 95 -5.44 -14.77 -2.87
N VAL A 96 -5.67 -16.09 -2.85
CA VAL A 96 -4.61 -17.07 -3.11
C VAL A 96 -4.02 -16.89 -4.51
N GLN A 97 -4.88 -16.66 -5.51
CA GLN A 97 -4.47 -16.45 -6.90
C GLN A 97 -3.68 -15.14 -7.06
N VAL A 98 -4.16 -14.05 -6.45
CA VAL A 98 -3.47 -12.75 -6.47
C VAL A 98 -2.10 -12.84 -5.80
N PHE A 99 -2.02 -13.51 -4.65
CA PHE A 99 -0.76 -13.71 -3.93
C PHE A 99 0.23 -14.55 -4.75
N GLN A 100 -0.21 -15.64 -5.36
CA GLN A 100 0.63 -16.47 -6.22
C GLN A 100 1.18 -15.71 -7.43
N LYS A 101 0.36 -14.88 -8.08
CA LYS A 101 0.80 -14.03 -9.19
C LYS A 101 1.91 -13.06 -8.77
N LEU A 102 1.72 -12.36 -7.64
CA LEU A 102 2.74 -11.44 -7.13
C LEU A 102 4.03 -12.14 -6.72
N MET A 103 3.95 -13.36 -6.17
CA MET A 103 5.12 -14.17 -5.84
C MET A 103 5.93 -14.57 -7.09
N GLN A 104 5.26 -14.83 -8.21
CA GLN A 104 5.93 -15.13 -9.49
C GLN A 104 6.64 -13.89 -10.07
N GLU A 105 6.07 -12.70 -9.87
CA GLU A 105 6.68 -11.43 -10.30
C GLU A 105 7.92 -11.09 -9.47
N SER A 106 7.90 -11.34 -8.16
CA SER A 106 9.02 -11.03 -7.26
C SER A 106 10.26 -11.89 -7.46
N ASN A 107 10.11 -13.10 -8.02
CA ASN A 107 11.26 -13.97 -8.33
C ASN A 107 12.17 -13.43 -9.45
N LYS A 108 11.81 -12.29 -10.08
CA LYS A 108 12.56 -11.64 -11.17
C LYS A 108 13.33 -10.38 -10.74
N GLU A 109 13.11 -9.88 -9.52
CA GLU A 109 13.82 -8.70 -8.99
C GLU A 109 14.94 -9.17 -8.04
N ASP A 110 16.19 -8.96 -8.44
CA ASP A 110 17.39 -9.41 -7.71
C ASP A 110 17.55 -8.81 -6.30
N THR A 111 18.13 -9.64 -5.43
CA THR A 111 18.45 -9.40 -4.02
C THR A 111 19.42 -8.24 -3.82
N CYS A 112 19.02 -7.21 -3.07
CA CYS A 112 19.91 -6.15 -2.62
C CYS A 112 20.78 -6.64 -1.44
N GLU A 113 22.08 -6.76 -1.67
CA GLU A 113 23.08 -7.06 -0.63
C GLU A 113 23.33 -5.82 0.23
N GLU A 114 22.67 -5.72 1.38
CA GLU A 114 22.91 -4.65 2.36
C GLU A 114 23.78 -5.15 3.53
N LYS A 115 24.76 -4.34 3.93
CA LYS A 115 25.88 -4.72 4.80
C LYS A 115 25.54 -4.83 6.30
N ASP A 116 24.42 -4.29 6.76
CA ASP A 116 24.06 -4.21 8.19
C ASP A 116 22.77 -4.99 8.56
N ALA A 117 22.43 -6.02 7.78
CA ALA A 117 21.17 -6.75 7.96
C ALA A 117 21.30 -7.93 8.94
N VAL A 118 20.32 -8.08 9.84
CA VAL A 118 20.28 -9.11 10.89
C VAL A 118 19.61 -10.39 10.36
N SER A 119 20.14 -11.57 10.68
CA SER A 119 19.54 -12.87 10.29
C SER A 119 18.16 -13.06 10.94
N THR A 120 17.17 -13.62 10.24
CA THR A 120 15.85 -13.90 10.83
C THR A 120 15.84 -15.08 11.81
N GLU A 121 16.83 -15.97 11.78
CA GLU A 121 16.77 -17.26 12.48
C GLU A 121 16.72 -17.13 14.02
N HIS A 122 17.39 -16.14 14.60
CA HIS A 122 17.37 -15.90 16.06
C HIS A 122 15.98 -15.44 16.57
N THR A 123 15.09 -15.01 15.67
CA THR A 123 13.71 -14.60 16.01
C THR A 123 12.73 -15.76 16.05
N HIS A 124 13.16 -16.99 15.72
CA HIS A 124 12.29 -18.17 15.69
C HIS A 124 11.77 -18.55 17.08
N VAL A 125 10.45 -18.62 17.23
CA VAL A 125 9.78 -19.04 18.47
C VAL A 125 8.88 -20.22 18.16
N GLN A 126 8.98 -21.26 19.00
CA GLN A 126 8.05 -22.37 19.01
C GLN A 126 7.35 -22.43 20.37
N SER A 127 6.04 -22.60 20.37
CA SER A 127 5.25 -22.92 21.56
C SER A 127 4.30 -24.07 21.26
N THR A 128 3.98 -24.86 22.27
CA THR A 128 3.02 -25.97 22.16
C THR A 128 1.97 -25.85 23.24
N GLU A 129 0.71 -25.78 22.83
CA GLU A 129 -0.44 -25.65 23.74
C GLU A 129 -1.32 -26.90 23.65
N LEU A 130 -1.75 -27.42 24.80
CA LEU A 130 -2.75 -28.49 24.87
C LEU A 130 -4.15 -27.88 24.82
N VAL A 131 -5.00 -28.37 23.93
CA VAL A 131 -6.41 -27.95 23.88
C VAL A 131 -7.17 -28.61 25.04
N LEU A 132 -7.58 -27.78 25.99
CA LEU A 132 -8.37 -28.17 27.15
C LEU A 132 -9.87 -27.87 26.92
N PRO A 133 -10.78 -28.46 27.71
CA PRO A 133 -12.20 -28.17 27.63
C PRO A 133 -12.61 -26.69 27.55
N PRO A 134 -12.03 -25.74 28.32
CA PRO A 134 -12.40 -24.32 28.21
C PRO A 134 -11.99 -23.68 26.87
N HIS A 135 -11.08 -24.29 26.12
CA HIS A 135 -10.59 -23.79 24.83
C HIS A 135 -11.53 -24.17 23.67
N ALA A 136 -12.58 -24.94 23.92
CA ALA A 136 -13.47 -25.48 22.91
C ALA A 136 -14.95 -25.21 23.23
N ASN A 137 -15.77 -25.26 22.18
CA ASN A 137 -17.22 -25.23 22.35
C ASN A 137 -17.74 -26.56 22.94
N HIS A 138 -19.03 -26.59 23.27
CA HIS A 138 -19.70 -27.78 23.83
C HIS A 138 -19.69 -29.02 22.92
N HIS A 139 -19.32 -28.87 21.64
CA HIS A 139 -19.09 -29.99 20.70
C HIS A 139 -17.62 -30.43 20.64
N GLY A 140 -16.76 -29.88 21.50
CA GLY A 140 -15.34 -30.18 21.53
C GLY A 140 -14.50 -29.53 20.44
N ASN A 141 -15.06 -28.60 19.63
CA ASN A 141 -14.27 -27.87 18.62
C ASN A 141 -13.58 -26.66 19.24
N THR A 142 -12.28 -26.52 19.02
CA THR A 142 -11.46 -25.41 19.53
C THR A 142 -11.97 -24.07 19.01
N PHE A 143 -12.08 -23.07 19.89
CA PHE A 143 -12.44 -21.72 19.50
C PHE A 143 -11.33 -21.09 18.66
N GLY A 144 -11.67 -20.60 17.46
CA GLY A 144 -10.72 -19.86 16.63
C GLY A 144 -10.15 -18.61 17.34
N GLY A 145 -10.92 -17.99 18.24
CA GLY A 145 -10.45 -16.91 19.11
C GLY A 145 -9.29 -17.31 20.02
N GLN A 146 -9.34 -18.51 20.60
CA GLN A 146 -8.27 -19.02 21.45
C GLN A 146 -6.99 -19.27 20.65
N ILE A 147 -7.11 -19.85 19.46
CA ILE A 147 -5.97 -20.06 18.55
C ILE A 147 -5.33 -18.71 18.17
N MET A 148 -6.14 -17.68 17.87
CA MET A 148 -5.65 -16.34 17.57
C MET A 148 -4.92 -15.69 18.76
N ALA A 149 -5.39 -15.90 19.99
CA ALA A 149 -4.74 -15.38 21.19
C ALA A 149 -3.35 -15.99 21.40
N TRP A 150 -3.23 -17.31 21.26
CA TRP A 150 -1.93 -18.00 21.34
C TRP A 150 -1.00 -17.59 20.20
N MET A 151 -1.51 -17.48 18.97
CA MET A 151 -0.72 -16.98 17.83
C MET A 151 -0.15 -15.59 18.10
N GLN A 152 -0.97 -14.66 18.62
CA GLN A 152 -0.53 -13.30 18.92
C GLN A 152 0.58 -13.30 19.97
N THR A 153 0.45 -14.12 21.01
CA THR A 153 1.45 -14.25 22.07
C THR A 153 2.80 -14.70 21.51
N VAL A 154 2.81 -15.79 20.73
CA VAL A 154 4.05 -16.34 20.13
C VAL A 154 4.66 -15.36 19.11
N ALA A 155 3.83 -14.70 18.31
CA ALA A 155 4.28 -13.70 17.35
C ALA A 155 4.90 -12.47 18.04
N SER A 156 4.31 -12.03 19.15
CA SER A 156 4.83 -10.92 19.95
C SER A 156 6.21 -11.24 20.51
N ILE A 157 6.43 -12.46 20.98
CA ILE A 157 7.76 -12.90 21.46
C ILE A 157 8.78 -12.87 20.31
N SER A 158 8.40 -13.33 19.11
CA SER A 158 9.26 -13.30 17.93
C SER A 158 9.64 -11.86 17.53
N ALA A 159 8.68 -10.93 17.53
CA ALA A 159 8.93 -9.52 17.29
C ALA A 159 9.81 -8.88 18.37
N SER A 160 9.58 -9.20 19.65
CA SER A 160 10.41 -8.73 20.77
C SER A 160 11.86 -9.17 20.65
N ARG A 161 12.13 -10.39 20.16
CA ARG A 161 13.51 -10.86 19.93
C ARG A 161 14.28 -10.04 18.89
N LEU A 162 13.57 -9.39 17.96
CA LEU A 162 14.21 -8.54 16.94
C LEU A 162 14.44 -7.10 17.45
N CYS A 163 13.45 -6.52 18.12
CA CYS A 163 13.49 -5.10 18.50
C CYS A 163 13.99 -4.84 19.93
N CYS A 164 14.13 -5.88 20.76
CA CYS A 164 14.48 -5.78 22.18
C CYS A 164 13.59 -4.77 22.95
N SER A 165 12.34 -4.60 22.51
CA SER A 165 11.36 -3.65 23.05
C SER A 165 9.97 -4.30 23.11
N HIS A 166 8.95 -3.51 23.45
CA HIS A 166 7.55 -3.93 23.54
C HIS A 166 6.81 -3.71 22.22
N PRO A 167 6.61 -4.76 21.39
CA PRO A 167 5.89 -4.64 20.13
C PRO A 167 4.38 -4.57 20.38
N ILE A 168 3.73 -3.64 19.70
CA ILE A 168 2.29 -3.42 19.68
C ILE A 168 1.75 -3.98 18.37
N LEU A 169 0.68 -4.78 18.44
CA LEU A 169 0.04 -5.34 17.25
C LEU A 169 -0.71 -4.25 16.49
N LYS A 170 -0.29 -3.98 15.25
CA LYS A 170 -0.91 -2.97 14.37
C LYS A 170 -1.98 -3.57 13.49
N SER A 171 -1.73 -4.76 12.93
CA SER A 171 -2.71 -5.44 12.09
C SER A 171 -2.45 -6.93 11.95
N VAL A 172 -3.49 -7.69 11.63
CA VAL A 172 -3.42 -9.10 11.24
C VAL A 172 -3.94 -9.22 9.81
N ASN A 173 -3.13 -9.81 8.93
CA ASN A 173 -3.55 -10.03 7.54
C ASN A 173 -4.63 -11.10 7.45
N MET A 174 -5.45 -11.02 6.40
CA MET A 174 -6.51 -11.98 6.09
C MET A 174 -5.96 -13.41 6.03
N PHE A 175 -6.64 -14.32 6.72
CA PHE A 175 -6.28 -15.73 6.77
C PHE A 175 -7.51 -16.65 6.91
N LYS A 176 -7.27 -17.94 6.68
CA LYS A 176 -8.27 -19.00 6.71
C LYS A 176 -7.85 -20.11 7.67
N PHE A 177 -8.82 -20.66 8.40
CA PHE A 177 -8.69 -21.95 9.07
C PHE A 177 -8.98 -23.08 8.07
N TRP A 178 -7.98 -23.93 7.85
CA TRP A 178 -8.01 -25.03 6.87
C TRP A 178 -8.62 -26.30 7.44
N GLY A 179 -8.35 -26.60 8.71
CA GLY A 179 -8.83 -27.79 9.41
C GLY A 179 -9.44 -27.46 10.77
N PRO A 180 -10.29 -28.35 11.31
CA PRO A 180 -10.77 -28.27 12.67
C PRO A 180 -9.66 -28.68 13.67
N SER A 181 -9.80 -28.23 14.91
CA SER A 181 -9.06 -28.72 16.06
C SER A 181 -10.03 -29.08 17.17
N PHE A 182 -9.67 -30.07 17.97
CA PHE A 182 -10.51 -30.63 19.02
C PHE A 182 -9.83 -30.63 20.38
N VAL A 183 -10.63 -30.76 21.44
CA VAL A 183 -10.12 -31.00 22.81
C VAL A 183 -9.20 -32.23 22.80
N GLY A 184 -8.03 -32.08 23.42
CA GLY A 184 -6.97 -33.10 23.45
C GLY A 184 -5.93 -32.95 22.34
N ASP A 185 -6.16 -32.12 21.32
CA ASP A 185 -5.13 -31.80 20.33
C ASP A 185 -3.97 -31.02 20.99
N ARG A 186 -2.76 -31.28 20.51
CA ARG A 186 -1.58 -30.44 20.76
C ARG A 186 -1.41 -29.49 19.60
N LEU A 187 -1.50 -28.19 19.87
CA LEU A 187 -1.28 -27.14 18.87
C LEU A 187 0.15 -26.62 18.96
N VAL A 188 0.92 -26.81 17.90
CA VAL A 188 2.27 -26.29 17.75
C VAL A 188 2.22 -24.99 16.96
N PHE A 189 2.76 -23.93 17.55
CA PHE A 189 2.85 -22.59 16.98
C PHE A 189 4.31 -22.31 16.63
N ASN A 190 4.61 -22.21 15.34
CA ASN A 190 5.93 -21.82 14.85
C ASN A 190 5.87 -20.40 14.32
N ALA A 191 6.55 -19.46 14.96
CA ALA A 191 6.60 -18.05 14.57
C ALA A 191 8.02 -17.59 14.22
N ILE A 192 8.14 -16.75 13.21
CA ILE A 192 9.41 -16.13 12.82
C ILE A 192 9.17 -14.80 12.12
N VAL A 193 10.11 -13.86 12.25
CA VAL A 193 10.09 -12.62 11.46
C VAL A 193 10.29 -12.95 9.99
N ASN A 194 9.40 -12.46 9.12
CA ASN A 194 9.52 -12.63 7.68
C ASN A 194 10.27 -11.47 7.02
N ASN A 195 9.91 -10.24 7.41
CA ASN A 195 10.51 -9.02 6.85
C ASN A 195 10.26 -7.82 7.79
N THR A 196 11.10 -6.79 7.67
CA THR A 196 10.95 -5.50 8.32
C THR A 196 10.72 -4.39 7.30
N PHE A 197 9.97 -3.39 7.72
CA PHE A 197 9.55 -2.26 6.92
C PHE A 197 9.65 -0.99 7.78
N HIS A 198 10.77 -0.27 7.73
CA HIS A 198 11.04 0.94 8.52
C HIS A 198 10.49 0.88 9.96
N ASN A 199 9.26 1.35 10.21
CA ASN A 199 8.59 1.38 11.52
C ASN A 199 7.71 0.16 11.85
N SER A 200 7.79 -0.92 11.06
CA SER A 200 6.96 -2.11 11.25
C SER A 200 7.69 -3.40 10.93
N VAL A 201 7.25 -4.49 11.54
CA VAL A 201 7.78 -5.84 11.32
C VAL A 201 6.64 -6.80 11.03
N GLU A 202 6.81 -7.67 10.04
CA GLU A 202 5.87 -8.76 9.76
C GLU A 202 6.40 -10.06 10.35
N VAL A 203 5.59 -10.68 11.21
CA VAL A 203 5.83 -12.00 11.79
C VAL A 203 4.85 -13.01 11.20
N GLY A 204 5.38 -14.10 10.64
CA GLY A 204 4.57 -15.22 10.19
C GLY A 204 4.40 -16.24 11.32
N VAL A 205 3.18 -16.77 11.48
CA VAL A 205 2.88 -17.87 12.40
C VAL A 205 2.23 -19.00 11.64
N ARG A 206 2.74 -20.22 11.81
CA ARG A 206 2.14 -21.47 11.32
C ARG A 206 1.65 -22.28 12.50
N VAL A 207 0.39 -22.72 12.44
CA VAL A 207 -0.27 -23.50 13.48
C VAL A 207 -0.56 -24.91 12.97
N GLU A 208 -0.09 -25.89 13.70
CA GLU A 208 -0.24 -27.31 13.38
C GLU A 208 -0.91 -28.03 14.56
N ALA A 209 -1.89 -28.88 14.27
CA ALA A 209 -2.54 -29.70 15.27
C ALA A 209 -2.10 -31.14 15.15
N TYR A 210 -1.94 -31.77 16.31
CA TYR A 210 -1.67 -33.18 16.44
C TYR A 210 -2.63 -33.79 17.45
N ASN A 211 -3.39 -34.81 17.05
CA ASN A 211 -4.00 -35.73 18.00
C ASN A 211 -2.90 -36.64 18.62
N CYS A 212 -3.25 -37.50 19.59
CA CYS A 212 -2.27 -38.37 20.24
C CYS A 212 -1.55 -39.34 19.29
N GLU A 213 -2.23 -39.88 18.28
CA GLU A 213 -1.63 -40.81 17.32
C GLU A 213 -0.80 -40.06 16.25
N GLU A 214 -1.32 -38.96 15.74
CA GLU A 214 -0.67 -38.05 14.78
C GLU A 214 0.62 -37.48 15.38
N TRP A 215 0.66 -37.22 16.68
CA TRP A 215 1.85 -36.79 17.40
C TRP A 215 2.96 -37.85 17.35
N ILE A 216 2.61 -39.13 17.54
CA ILE A 216 3.59 -40.23 17.50
C ILE A 216 4.09 -40.46 16.08
N LYS A 217 3.20 -40.32 15.08
CA LYS A 217 3.51 -40.54 13.66
C LYS A 217 4.12 -39.31 12.96
N ASP A 218 4.27 -38.19 13.66
CA ASP A 218 4.68 -36.88 13.14
C ASP A 218 3.89 -36.45 11.88
N GLN A 219 2.56 -36.58 11.95
CA GLN A 219 1.65 -36.20 10.85
C GLN A 219 0.76 -35.02 11.27
N PRO A 220 1.27 -33.77 11.16
CA PRO A 220 0.50 -32.59 11.55
C PRO A 220 -0.66 -32.28 10.61
N ARG A 221 -1.76 -31.82 11.19
CA ARG A 221 -2.83 -31.13 10.45
C ARG A 221 -2.54 -29.63 10.45
N HIS A 222 -2.31 -29.05 9.29
CA HIS A 222 -2.15 -27.59 9.17
C HIS A 222 -3.48 -26.89 9.44
N ILE A 223 -3.57 -26.18 10.56
CA ILE A 223 -4.80 -25.49 10.98
C ILE A 223 -4.90 -24.13 10.30
N ASN A 224 -3.87 -23.29 10.44
CA ASN A 224 -3.82 -22.01 9.77
C ASN A 224 -2.39 -21.45 9.70
N SER A 225 -2.21 -20.50 8.80
CA SER A 225 -1.06 -19.61 8.81
C SER A 225 -1.55 -18.18 8.80
N ALA A 226 -0.97 -17.33 9.63
CA ALA A 226 -1.30 -15.92 9.70
C ALA A 226 -0.04 -15.06 9.70
N PHE A 227 -0.23 -13.80 9.35
CA PHE A 227 0.85 -12.82 9.26
C PHE A 227 0.43 -11.59 10.06
N LEU A 228 1.17 -11.32 11.12
CA LEU A 228 0.91 -10.25 12.07
C LEU A 228 1.92 -9.14 11.85
N ILE A 229 1.45 -7.90 11.82
CA ILE A 229 2.28 -6.71 11.65
C ILE A 229 2.33 -5.99 12.98
N PHE A 230 3.55 -5.81 13.49
CA PHE A 230 3.81 -5.10 14.73
C PHE A 230 4.52 -3.77 14.45
N SER A 231 4.31 -2.82 15.34
CA SER A 231 5.12 -1.61 15.50
C SER A 231 5.64 -1.55 16.92
N ALA A 232 6.77 -0.90 17.16
CA ALA A 232 7.26 -0.66 18.51
C ALA A 232 7.41 0.84 18.74
N VAL A 233 7.27 1.26 19.99
CA VAL A 233 7.55 2.64 20.43
C VAL A 233 8.74 2.62 21.40
N ASN A 234 9.55 3.67 21.37
CA ASN A 234 10.63 3.86 22.33
C ASN A 234 10.10 4.47 23.65
N ASP A 235 10.98 4.60 24.65
CA ASP A 235 10.62 5.18 25.96
C ASP A 235 10.15 6.64 25.88
N LYS A 236 10.42 7.32 24.76
CA LYS A 236 9.98 8.70 24.48
C LYS A 236 8.64 8.76 23.74
N GLY A 237 8.03 7.62 23.43
CA GLY A 237 6.77 7.52 22.70
C GLY A 237 6.88 7.66 21.18
N GLU A 238 8.09 7.67 20.62
CA GLU A 238 8.33 7.74 19.18
C GLU A 238 8.37 6.33 18.56
N LEU A 239 7.98 6.20 17.29
CA LEU A 239 8.04 4.93 16.58
C LEU A 239 9.49 4.46 16.42
N LEU A 240 9.73 3.19 16.78
CA LEU A 240 11.01 2.54 16.64
C LEU A 240 11.24 2.08 15.19
N THR A 241 12.37 2.47 14.61
CA THR A 241 12.85 1.90 13.35
C THR A 241 13.41 0.50 13.60
N PHE A 242 12.86 -0.51 12.94
CA PHE A 242 13.32 -1.89 13.04
C PHE A 242 14.61 -2.11 12.24
N PRO A 243 15.53 -2.96 12.72
CA PRO A 243 16.70 -3.34 11.94
C PRO A 243 16.26 -4.08 10.66
N ARG A 244 17.02 -3.89 9.58
CA ARG A 244 16.77 -4.62 8.34
C ARG A 244 17.11 -6.10 8.52
N VAL A 245 16.32 -6.98 7.93
CA VAL A 245 16.51 -8.43 8.06
C VAL A 245 17.05 -9.05 6.77
N LYS A 246 18.04 -9.95 6.89
CA LYS A 246 18.56 -10.74 5.76
C LYS A 246 18.09 -12.19 5.90
N PRO A 247 17.33 -12.74 4.92
CA PRO A 247 17.01 -14.14 4.92
C PRO A 247 18.26 -14.98 4.61
N THR A 248 18.53 -16.01 5.41
CA THR A 248 19.67 -16.93 5.22
C THR A 248 19.28 -18.25 4.58
N THR A 249 18.04 -18.69 4.77
CA THR A 249 17.51 -19.97 4.27
C THR A 249 16.63 -19.77 3.03
N GLN A 250 16.48 -20.80 2.19
CA GLN A 250 15.56 -20.75 1.03
C GLN A 250 14.12 -20.42 1.47
N ASP A 251 13.69 -21.00 2.60
CA ASP A 251 12.41 -20.66 3.21
C ASP A 251 12.34 -19.23 3.73
N GLY A 252 13.44 -18.71 4.30
CA GLY A 252 13.58 -17.30 4.65
C GLY A 252 13.39 -16.38 3.45
N VAL A 253 14.01 -16.69 2.31
CA VAL A 253 13.88 -15.91 1.07
C VAL A 253 12.43 -15.92 0.57
N ARG A 254 11.78 -17.09 0.60
CA ARG A 254 10.36 -17.22 0.26
C ARG A 254 9.47 -16.37 1.18
N ARG A 255 9.73 -16.37 2.49
CA ARG A 255 8.99 -15.57 3.48
C ARG A 255 9.19 -14.07 3.27
N TYR A 256 10.43 -13.65 2.98
CA TYR A 256 10.81 -12.26 2.73
C TYR A 256 10.04 -11.67 1.54
N HIS A 257 10.06 -12.36 0.39
CA HIS A 257 9.27 -11.96 -0.79
C HIS A 257 7.77 -12.05 -0.53
N GLY A 258 7.33 -13.06 0.22
CA GLY A 258 5.94 -13.18 0.65
C GLY A 258 5.45 -11.98 1.45
N ALA A 259 6.28 -11.42 2.32
CA ALA A 259 5.94 -10.23 3.11
C ALA A 259 5.79 -8.99 2.20
N ILE A 260 6.66 -8.84 1.19
CA ILE A 260 6.57 -7.76 0.20
C ILE A 260 5.26 -7.89 -0.60
N ALA A 261 4.94 -9.09 -1.09
CA ALA A 261 3.71 -9.35 -1.82
C ALA A 261 2.46 -9.06 -0.97
N ARG A 262 2.43 -9.51 0.29
CA ARG A 262 1.34 -9.21 1.23
C ARG A 262 1.20 -7.71 1.50
N ARG A 263 2.33 -7.00 1.68
CA ARG A 263 2.32 -5.54 1.82
C ARG A 263 1.73 -4.87 0.58
N ARG A 264 2.13 -5.28 -0.63
CA ARG A 264 1.56 -4.78 -1.89
C ARG A 264 0.04 -5.00 -1.93
N ILE A 265 -0.44 -6.21 -1.62
CA ILE A 265 -1.89 -6.50 -1.59
C ILE A 265 -2.62 -5.58 -0.60
N ARG A 266 -2.09 -5.41 0.61
CA ARG A 266 -2.69 -4.56 1.65
C ARG A 266 -2.80 -3.10 1.18
N LEU A 267 -1.73 -2.58 0.58
CA LEU A 267 -1.68 -1.21 0.05
C LEU A 267 -2.66 -1.02 -1.11
N THR A 268 -2.68 -1.94 -2.08
CA THR A 268 -3.62 -1.91 -3.21
C THR A 268 -5.08 -1.93 -2.73
N ARG A 269 -5.41 -2.78 -1.75
CA ARG A 269 -6.78 -2.83 -1.17
C ARG A 269 -7.16 -1.54 -0.47
N LYS A 270 -6.25 -0.98 0.33
CA LYS A 270 -6.44 0.28 1.02
C LYS A 270 -6.77 1.41 0.03
N CYS A 271 -6.01 1.50 -1.07
CA CYS A 271 -6.31 2.43 -2.15
C CYS A 271 -7.68 2.17 -2.82
N MET A 272 -8.04 0.90 -3.10
CA MET A 272 -9.31 0.58 -3.77
C MET A 272 -10.53 0.96 -2.93
N LEU A 273 -10.43 0.87 -1.61
CA LEU A 273 -11.50 1.25 -0.69
C LEU A 273 -11.57 2.77 -0.52
N SER A 274 -10.43 3.46 -0.49
CA SER A 274 -10.38 4.93 -0.47
C SER A 274 -10.91 5.57 -1.75
N ALA A 275 -10.74 4.91 -2.91
CA ALA A 275 -11.21 5.40 -4.21
C ALA A 275 -12.75 5.36 -4.38
N LYS A 276 -13.49 4.73 -3.46
CA LYS A 276 -14.96 4.67 -3.52
C LYS A 276 -15.67 5.75 -2.72
N GLY A 277 -14.92 6.57 -1.98
CA GLY A 277 -15.42 7.74 -1.26
C GLY A 277 -15.11 9.03 -2.02
N ASP A 278 -15.46 9.12 -3.30
CA ASP A 278 -15.12 10.32 -4.08
C ASP A 278 -16.14 11.44 -3.87
N LYS A 279 -15.62 12.60 -3.43
CA LYS A 279 -16.16 13.87 -3.89
C LYS A 279 -15.88 13.96 -5.39
N PRO A 280 -16.85 14.30 -6.24
CA PRO A 280 -16.61 14.47 -7.67
C PRO A 280 -15.52 15.53 -7.90
N SER A 281 -14.67 15.32 -8.91
CA SER A 281 -13.71 16.33 -9.37
C SER A 281 -14.42 17.68 -9.61
N ASP A 282 -13.77 18.77 -9.17
CA ASP A 282 -14.36 20.10 -9.27
C ASP A 282 -14.66 20.46 -10.74
N ALA A 283 -15.84 21.04 -10.97
CA ALA A 283 -16.22 21.59 -12.26
C ALA A 283 -15.32 22.78 -12.61
N TRP A 284 -14.66 22.73 -13.77
CA TRP A 284 -13.89 23.85 -14.26
C TRP A 284 -14.83 24.92 -14.83
N GLU A 285 -14.79 26.13 -14.26
CA GLU A 285 -15.47 27.31 -14.76
C GLU A 285 -14.53 28.53 -14.71
N THR A 286 -14.59 29.42 -15.69
CA THR A 286 -13.71 30.61 -15.71
C THR A 286 -13.88 31.48 -14.44
N SER A 287 -15.06 31.46 -13.83
CA SER A 287 -15.38 32.14 -12.57
C SER A 287 -14.64 31.57 -11.34
N ASN A 288 -14.24 30.29 -11.36
CA ASN A 288 -13.60 29.61 -10.22
C ASN A 288 -12.11 29.30 -10.43
N GLN A 289 -11.55 29.71 -11.57
CA GLN A 289 -10.14 29.51 -11.95
C GLN A 289 -9.17 29.86 -10.82
N ALA A 290 -9.25 31.08 -10.27
CA ALA A 290 -8.32 31.57 -9.26
C ALA A 290 -8.35 30.71 -7.98
N TYR A 291 -9.54 30.27 -7.59
CA TYR A 291 -9.74 29.38 -6.43
C TYR A 291 -9.18 27.98 -6.70
N LEU A 292 -9.50 27.38 -7.86
CA LEU A 292 -9.03 26.03 -8.19
C LEU A 292 -7.51 25.97 -8.30
N SER A 293 -6.89 27.00 -8.86
CA SER A 293 -5.44 27.09 -8.97
C SER A 293 -4.76 27.27 -7.61
N TYR A 294 -5.26 28.19 -6.78
CA TYR A 294 -4.78 28.33 -5.41
C TYR A 294 -4.93 27.04 -4.61
N SER A 295 -6.10 26.40 -4.69
CA SER A 295 -6.39 25.13 -4.03
C SER A 295 -5.47 24.01 -4.51
N ASN A 296 -5.12 23.96 -5.80
CA ASN A 296 -4.22 22.98 -6.38
C ASN A 296 -2.80 23.09 -5.77
N ILE A 297 -2.26 24.30 -5.77
CA ILE A 297 -0.94 24.61 -5.20
C ILE A 297 -0.92 24.36 -3.69
N ALA A 298 -1.95 24.81 -2.98
CA ALA A 298 -2.07 24.63 -1.53
C ALA A 298 -2.16 23.13 -1.16
N ALA A 299 -2.94 22.34 -1.91
CA ALA A 299 -3.07 20.91 -1.69
C ALA A 299 -1.73 20.17 -1.86
N LEU A 300 -0.97 20.47 -2.91
CA LEU A 300 0.34 19.86 -3.14
C LEU A 300 1.34 20.28 -2.06
N THR A 301 1.35 21.56 -1.70
CA THR A 301 2.24 22.10 -0.67
C THR A 301 1.95 21.46 0.69
N HIS A 302 0.68 21.29 1.03
CA HIS A 302 0.26 20.62 2.25
C HIS A 302 0.65 19.14 2.22
N LEU A 303 0.40 18.42 1.12
CA LEU A 303 0.76 17.01 0.96
C LEU A 303 2.27 16.79 1.15
N ALA A 304 3.09 17.64 0.53
CA ALA A 304 4.55 17.51 0.60
C ALA A 304 5.11 17.79 2.01
N ARG A 305 4.47 18.68 2.78
CA ARG A 305 4.86 19.06 4.15
C ARG A 305 4.26 18.18 5.24
N LYS A 306 3.42 17.20 4.91
CA LYS A 306 2.85 16.28 5.90
C LYS A 306 3.97 15.60 6.72
N PRO A 307 3.84 15.51 8.05
CA PRO A 307 4.74 14.69 8.86
C PRO A 307 4.47 13.19 8.61
N GLY A 308 5.42 12.31 8.92
CA GLY A 308 5.20 10.85 8.86
C GLY A 308 5.46 10.17 7.51
N TRP A 309 6.26 10.77 6.63
CA TRP A 309 6.75 10.09 5.42
C TRP A 309 7.82 9.05 5.76
N ASP A 310 7.60 7.80 5.38
CA ASP A 310 8.54 6.69 5.58
C ASP A 310 9.30 6.38 4.28
N ILE A 311 10.63 6.26 4.34
CA ILE A 311 11.44 5.83 3.18
C ILE A 311 11.22 4.33 2.97
N THR A 312 10.71 3.96 1.79
CA THR A 312 10.49 2.55 1.41
C THR A 312 11.64 1.96 0.63
N LYS A 313 12.26 2.73 -0.25
CA LYS A 313 13.41 2.32 -1.05
C LYS A 313 14.32 3.53 -1.31
N THR A 314 15.62 3.28 -1.30
CA THR A 314 16.64 4.19 -1.80
C THR A 314 17.38 3.45 -2.89
N LEU A 315 17.41 4.01 -4.10
CA LEU A 315 18.12 3.47 -5.26
C LEU A 315 19.02 4.58 -5.81
N ASP A 316 20.33 4.45 -5.63
CA ASP A 316 21.32 5.48 -5.98
C ASP A 316 20.95 6.87 -5.42
N ASN A 317 20.53 7.79 -6.30
CA ASN A 317 20.14 9.17 -6.00
C ASN A 317 18.62 9.38 -5.88
N VAL A 318 17.83 8.30 -5.88
CA VAL A 318 16.37 8.31 -5.84
C VAL A 318 15.88 7.73 -4.52
N LYS A 319 15.04 8.49 -3.80
CA LYS A 319 14.36 8.07 -2.58
C LYS A 319 12.86 7.96 -2.84
N ILE A 320 12.27 6.82 -2.50
CA ILE A 320 10.82 6.59 -2.57
C ILE A 320 10.26 6.61 -1.16
N TRP A 321 9.39 7.57 -0.89
CA TRP A 321 8.70 7.77 0.37
C TRP A 321 7.25 7.32 0.25
N THR A 322 6.70 6.77 1.32
CA THR A 322 5.27 6.44 1.45
C THR A 322 4.71 7.01 2.73
N HIS A 323 3.49 7.51 2.67
CA HIS A 323 2.74 8.01 3.83
C HIS A 323 1.40 7.27 3.90
N GLU A 324 1.15 6.58 5.01
CA GLU A 324 -0.05 5.80 5.26
C GLU A 324 -0.92 6.49 6.31
N GLU A 325 -2.08 7.03 5.92
CA GLU A 325 -3.02 7.73 6.83
C GLU A 325 -4.43 7.17 6.65
N GLY A 326 -5.02 6.56 7.69
CA GLY A 326 -6.36 5.95 7.59
C GLY A 326 -6.49 4.92 6.45
N ALA A 327 -7.38 5.19 5.48
CA ALA A 327 -7.54 4.40 4.25
C ALA A 327 -6.73 4.93 3.04
N VAL A 328 -5.97 6.01 3.23
CA VAL A 328 -5.22 6.70 2.17
C VAL A 328 -3.76 6.24 2.13
N LEU A 329 -3.25 5.98 0.93
CA LEU A 329 -1.83 5.84 0.66
C LEU A 329 -1.38 6.99 -0.25
N SER A 330 -0.32 7.67 0.16
CA SER A 330 0.37 8.66 -0.65
C SER A 330 1.82 8.22 -0.86
N PHE A 331 2.41 8.54 -2.00
CA PHE A 331 3.82 8.30 -2.26
C PHE A 331 4.50 9.59 -2.71
N LYS A 332 5.80 9.69 -2.47
CA LYS A 332 6.62 10.81 -2.91
C LYS A 332 7.94 10.26 -3.41
N VAL A 333 8.34 10.63 -4.63
CA VAL A 333 9.65 10.26 -5.18
C VAL A 333 10.54 11.49 -5.17
N GLU A 334 11.72 11.37 -4.56
CA GLU A 334 12.68 12.45 -4.44
C GLU A 334 13.98 12.06 -5.12
N MET A 335 14.53 12.95 -5.94
CA MET A 335 15.76 12.70 -6.69
C MET A 335 16.61 13.95 -6.79
N GLN A 336 17.92 13.78 -6.67
CA GLN A 336 18.88 14.86 -6.92
C GLN A 336 19.34 14.84 -8.39
N VAL A 337 19.25 16.00 -9.06
CA VAL A 337 19.56 16.16 -10.48
C VAL A 337 20.60 17.27 -10.68
N LYS A 338 21.57 17.04 -11.57
CA LYS A 338 22.62 18.02 -11.95
C LYS A 338 22.12 19.01 -13.01
N VAL A 339 20.98 19.64 -12.74
CA VAL A 339 20.34 20.64 -13.61
C VAL A 339 19.93 21.83 -12.74
N PRO A 340 20.07 23.09 -13.21
CA PRO A 340 19.57 24.26 -12.49
C PRO A 340 18.05 24.18 -12.26
N SER A 341 17.59 24.65 -11.11
CA SER A 341 16.19 24.56 -10.68
C SER A 341 15.19 25.18 -11.67
N HIS A 342 15.52 26.32 -12.27
CA HIS A 342 14.66 26.98 -13.27
C HIS A 342 14.52 26.18 -14.58
N VAL A 343 15.58 25.49 -15.02
CA VAL A 343 15.54 24.63 -16.22
C VAL A 343 14.69 23.40 -15.94
N ALA A 344 14.89 22.77 -14.78
CA ALA A 344 14.07 21.64 -14.34
C ALA A 344 12.58 22.05 -14.24
N PHE A 345 12.30 23.25 -13.72
CA PHE A 345 10.94 23.79 -13.66
C PHE A 345 10.31 23.93 -15.04
N SER A 346 11.01 24.55 -16.00
CA SER A 346 10.50 24.71 -17.37
C SER A 346 10.24 23.38 -18.08
N LEU A 347 11.07 22.36 -17.83
CA LEU A 347 10.89 21.04 -18.45
C LEU A 347 9.75 20.23 -17.81
N LEU A 348 9.60 20.33 -16.50
CA LEU A 348 8.58 19.57 -15.75
C LEU A 348 7.20 20.23 -15.77
N SER A 349 7.13 21.53 -16.06
CA SER A 349 5.86 22.24 -16.19
C SER A 349 5.19 22.07 -17.56
N ASP A 350 5.97 21.77 -18.61
CA ASP A 350 5.42 21.47 -19.93
C ASP A 350 5.08 19.98 -20.11
N PHE A 351 3.82 19.66 -19.86
CA PHE A 351 3.32 18.29 -19.94
C PHE A 351 3.31 17.74 -21.37
N SER A 352 3.36 18.60 -22.39
CA SER A 352 3.48 18.17 -23.79
C SER A 352 4.79 17.42 -24.05
N LEU A 353 5.86 17.75 -23.30
CA LEU A 353 7.15 17.07 -23.39
C LEU A 353 7.18 15.73 -22.64
N ARG A 354 6.18 15.49 -21.78
CA ARG A 354 6.19 14.34 -20.86
C ARG A 354 6.09 13.00 -21.56
N GLN A 355 5.39 12.94 -22.68
CA GLN A 355 5.31 11.76 -23.55
C GLN A 355 6.70 11.23 -23.98
N ARG A 356 7.73 12.08 -24.01
CA ARG A 356 9.09 11.68 -24.42
C ARG A 356 9.81 10.79 -23.41
N TRP A 357 9.44 10.87 -22.14
CA TRP A 357 10.16 10.18 -21.05
C TRP A 357 9.25 9.41 -20.09
N ASP A 358 7.95 9.70 -20.05
CA ASP A 358 6.96 8.98 -19.26
C ASP A 358 6.14 8.05 -20.16
N ARG A 359 6.43 6.75 -20.11
CA ARG A 359 5.75 5.71 -20.92
C ARG A 359 4.24 5.62 -20.68
N HIS A 360 3.73 6.26 -19.65
CA HIS A 360 2.32 6.18 -19.28
C HIS A 360 1.50 7.31 -19.86
N PHE A 361 2.15 8.35 -20.39
CA PHE A 361 1.55 9.38 -21.21
C PHE A 361 1.59 8.88 -22.65
N GLN A 362 0.46 8.38 -23.17
CA GLN A 362 0.36 7.95 -24.55
C GLN A 362 0.13 9.14 -25.48
N THR A 363 -0.80 10.03 -25.14
CA THR A 363 -0.97 11.35 -25.75
C THR A 363 -1.16 12.40 -24.66
N CYS A 364 -0.74 13.63 -24.93
CA CYS A 364 -0.92 14.77 -24.04
C CYS A 364 -1.22 16.01 -24.89
N GLU A 365 -2.49 16.41 -24.92
CA GLU A 365 -2.97 17.53 -25.73
C GLU A 365 -3.37 18.70 -24.84
N VAL A 366 -3.02 19.93 -25.23
CA VAL A 366 -3.44 21.14 -24.52
C VAL A 366 -4.88 21.43 -24.93
N LEU A 367 -5.82 21.29 -23.98
CA LEU A 367 -7.22 21.65 -24.20
C LEU A 367 -7.44 23.15 -24.09
N GLN A 368 -6.84 23.77 -23.07
CA GLN A 368 -6.99 25.20 -22.80
C GLN A 368 -5.72 25.75 -22.16
N ALA A 369 -5.13 26.77 -22.77
CA ALA A 369 -4.11 27.61 -22.13
C ALA A 369 -4.82 28.75 -21.40
N VAL A 370 -5.03 28.59 -20.09
CA VAL A 370 -5.84 29.51 -19.29
C VAL A 370 -5.03 30.77 -18.96
N SER A 371 -3.75 30.60 -18.63
CA SER A 371 -2.77 31.67 -18.48
C SER A 371 -1.37 31.13 -18.79
N GLU A 372 -0.34 31.98 -18.69
CA GLU A 372 1.05 31.51 -18.76
C GLU A 372 1.38 30.49 -17.68
N GLU A 373 0.67 30.55 -16.55
CA GLU A 373 0.93 29.71 -15.37
C GLU A 373 -0.04 28.52 -15.24
N GLU A 374 -1.09 28.46 -16.07
CA GLU A 374 -2.18 27.51 -15.91
C GLU A 374 -2.63 26.95 -17.25
N LYS A 375 -2.55 25.63 -17.38
CA LYS A 375 -2.92 24.91 -18.59
C LYS A 375 -3.75 23.69 -18.24
N ILE A 376 -4.74 23.41 -19.07
CA ILE A 376 -5.55 22.19 -18.97
C ILE A 376 -5.16 21.26 -20.09
N TYR A 377 -4.88 20.01 -19.72
CA TYR A 377 -4.46 18.97 -20.64
C TYR A 377 -5.47 17.83 -20.68
N HIS A 378 -5.61 17.22 -21.84
CA HIS A 378 -6.16 15.89 -22.01
C HIS A 378 -5.02 14.90 -22.14
N VAL A 379 -4.99 13.92 -21.25
CA VAL A 379 -3.94 12.90 -21.22
C VAL A 379 -4.57 11.55 -21.41
N THR A 380 -4.05 10.77 -22.34
CA THR A 380 -4.42 9.36 -22.49
C THR A 380 -3.30 8.46 -21.97
N SER A 381 -3.68 7.30 -21.44
CA SER A 381 -2.75 6.32 -20.89
C SER A 381 -3.03 4.93 -21.44
N ALA A 382 -1.96 4.19 -21.71
CA ALA A 382 -2.03 2.84 -22.27
C ALA A 382 -2.81 1.89 -21.34
N PRO A 383 -3.53 0.91 -21.90
CA PRO A 383 -4.30 -0.06 -21.13
C PRO A 383 -3.38 -0.92 -20.26
N MET A 384 -3.71 -1.04 -18.97
CA MET A 384 -3.13 -2.08 -18.12
C MET A 384 -3.76 -3.42 -18.50
N THR A 385 -2.97 -4.49 -18.46
CA THR A 385 -3.32 -5.83 -18.96
C THR A 385 -4.77 -6.22 -18.60
N GLY A 386 -5.66 -6.27 -19.61
CA GLY A 386 -7.06 -6.65 -19.45
C GLY A 386 -8.07 -5.52 -19.19
N HIS A 387 -7.66 -4.25 -19.22
CA HIS A 387 -8.53 -3.09 -18.98
C HIS A 387 -8.61 -2.14 -20.18
N GLN A 388 -9.70 -1.36 -20.27
CA GLN A 388 -9.83 -0.24 -21.23
C GLN A 388 -8.74 0.82 -21.02
N PRO A 389 -8.32 1.52 -22.08
CA PRO A 389 -7.41 2.67 -21.96
C PRO A 389 -8.03 3.74 -21.06
N ARG A 390 -7.19 4.53 -20.39
CA ARG A 390 -7.63 5.57 -19.45
C ARG A 390 -7.41 6.94 -20.03
N ASP A 391 -8.29 7.87 -19.69
CA ASP A 391 -8.08 9.29 -19.97
C ASP A 391 -8.22 10.15 -18.71
N PHE A 392 -7.60 11.32 -18.77
CA PHE A 392 -7.57 12.30 -17.70
C PHE A 392 -7.76 13.69 -18.29
N VAL A 393 -8.50 14.52 -17.59
CA VAL A 393 -8.57 15.97 -17.82
C VAL A 393 -7.92 16.63 -16.61
N ILE A 394 -6.74 17.22 -16.80
CA ILE A 394 -5.90 17.71 -15.70
C ILE A 394 -5.64 19.21 -15.81
N LEU A 395 -5.78 19.92 -14.70
CA LEU A 395 -5.31 21.28 -14.51
C LEU A 395 -3.88 21.24 -13.96
N VAL A 396 -2.96 21.85 -14.69
CA VAL A 396 -1.57 22.07 -14.27
C VAL A 396 -1.41 23.53 -13.89
N SER A 397 -1.05 23.78 -12.63
CA SER A 397 -0.80 25.11 -12.07
C SER A 397 0.68 25.20 -11.70
N GLN A 398 1.40 26.17 -12.25
CA GLN A 398 2.83 26.36 -11.98
C GLN A 398 3.08 27.66 -11.20
N ARG A 399 3.98 27.62 -10.21
CA ARG A 399 4.37 28.80 -9.41
C ARG A 399 5.87 28.82 -9.19
N GLN A 400 6.46 29.99 -9.42
CA GLN A 400 7.84 30.28 -9.07
C GLN A 400 7.96 30.60 -7.57
N PRO A 401 9.12 30.36 -6.95
CA PRO A 401 9.33 30.64 -5.53
C PRO A 401 9.33 32.14 -5.26
N CYS A 402 8.65 32.57 -4.19
CA CYS A 402 8.69 33.97 -3.75
C CYS A 402 9.95 34.26 -2.92
N ARG A 403 10.53 33.22 -2.31
CA ARG A 403 11.76 33.30 -1.50
C ARG A 403 12.76 32.24 -1.94
N PRO A 404 14.09 32.47 -1.82
CA PRO A 404 15.11 31.50 -2.24
C PRO A 404 15.03 30.12 -1.59
N GLN A 405 14.41 30.02 -0.41
CA GLN A 405 14.23 28.77 0.35
C GLN A 405 12.98 27.99 -0.07
N GLU A 406 12.10 28.58 -0.89
CA GLU A 406 10.88 27.94 -1.36
C GLU A 406 11.13 27.16 -2.65
N PRO A 407 10.39 26.06 -2.88
CA PRO A 407 10.51 25.30 -4.12
C PRO A 407 9.72 25.95 -5.26
N TYR A 408 10.18 25.74 -6.48
CA TYR A 408 9.29 25.85 -7.63
C TYR A 408 8.22 24.76 -7.53
N THR A 409 6.96 25.11 -7.78
CA THR A 409 5.83 24.20 -7.58
C THR A 409 5.06 24.02 -8.89
N VAL A 410 4.83 22.77 -9.28
CA VAL A 410 3.96 22.39 -10.40
C VAL A 410 2.90 21.46 -9.84
N ALA A 411 1.68 21.96 -9.61
CA ALA A 411 0.59 21.19 -9.05
C ALA A 411 -0.38 20.69 -10.13
N VAL A 412 -0.87 19.47 -9.94
CA VAL A 412 -1.73 18.75 -10.87
C VAL A 412 -2.93 18.18 -10.15
N ARG A 413 -4.11 18.46 -10.69
CA ARG A 413 -5.37 17.87 -10.25
C ARG A 413 -6.30 17.63 -11.42
N SER A 414 -7.20 16.67 -11.29
CA SER A 414 -8.28 16.45 -12.25
C SER A 414 -9.38 17.49 -12.08
N VAL A 415 -9.93 17.90 -13.22
CA VAL A 415 -11.06 18.82 -13.31
C VAL A 415 -12.07 18.29 -14.32
N THR A 416 -13.35 18.61 -14.13
CA THR A 416 -14.38 18.26 -15.11
C THR A 416 -14.63 19.43 -16.05
N LEU A 417 -14.49 19.19 -17.37
CA LEU A 417 -14.76 20.16 -18.42
C LEU A 417 -16.02 19.76 -19.17
N LYS A 418 -17.01 20.66 -19.28
CA LYS A 418 -18.24 20.42 -20.06
C LYS A 418 -17.94 20.12 -21.53
N ALA A 419 -16.87 20.70 -22.07
CA ALA A 419 -16.42 20.46 -23.44
C ALA A 419 -15.80 19.06 -23.66
N MET A 420 -15.41 18.36 -22.59
CA MET A 420 -14.76 17.04 -22.63
C MET A 420 -15.42 16.04 -21.67
N PRO A 421 -16.68 15.63 -21.94
CA PRO A 421 -17.36 14.64 -21.13
C PRO A 421 -16.65 13.26 -21.20
N PRO A 422 -16.90 12.35 -20.24
CA PRO A 422 -16.39 10.98 -20.32
C PRO A 422 -16.88 10.29 -21.59
N SER A 423 -15.96 9.69 -22.35
CA SER A 423 -16.31 8.89 -23.54
C SER A 423 -16.38 7.40 -23.18
N PRO A 424 -17.14 6.57 -23.91
CA PRO A 424 -17.18 5.12 -23.69
C PRO A 424 -15.89 4.39 -24.13
N GLU A 425 -15.02 5.06 -24.87
CA GLU A 425 -13.74 4.51 -25.36
C GLU A 425 -12.68 4.49 -24.25
N PHE A 426 -12.78 5.41 -23.29
CA PHE A 426 -11.82 5.58 -22.21
C PHE A 426 -12.47 5.45 -20.84
N CYS A 427 -11.74 4.85 -19.89
CA CYS A 427 -12.12 4.90 -18.49
C CYS A 427 -11.58 6.20 -17.86
N ARG A 428 -12.46 7.21 -17.71
CA ARG A 428 -12.12 8.49 -17.09
C ARG A 428 -11.63 8.28 -15.66
N SER A 429 -10.39 8.68 -15.40
CA SER A 429 -9.73 8.53 -14.12
C SER A 429 -9.40 9.90 -13.52
N GLU A 430 -9.29 9.97 -12.19
CA GLU A 430 -9.11 11.22 -11.46
C GLU A 430 -7.81 11.24 -10.65
N ILE A 431 -7.18 12.42 -10.60
CA ILE A 431 -6.01 12.74 -9.79
C ILE A 431 -6.43 13.82 -8.80
N LEU A 432 -6.56 13.48 -7.51
CA LEU A 432 -6.97 14.50 -6.52
C LEU A 432 -5.85 15.52 -6.25
N CYS A 433 -4.60 15.04 -6.15
CA CYS A 433 -3.44 15.89 -5.92
C CYS A 433 -2.15 15.16 -6.32
N ALA A 434 -1.41 15.70 -7.27
CA ALA A 434 -0.06 15.26 -7.63
C ALA A 434 0.77 16.45 -8.11
N GLY A 435 2.07 16.27 -8.33
CA GLY A 435 2.88 17.29 -8.97
C GLY A 435 4.35 17.24 -8.59
N PHE A 436 5.04 18.35 -8.78
CA PHE A 436 6.48 18.50 -8.52
C PHE A 436 6.76 19.68 -7.59
N GLN A 437 7.73 19.48 -6.70
CA GLN A 437 8.41 20.52 -5.94
C GLN A 437 9.91 20.45 -6.22
N ILE A 438 10.48 21.55 -6.69
CA ILE A 438 11.87 21.61 -7.13
C ILE A 438 12.63 22.56 -6.20
N TYR A 439 13.52 21.99 -5.41
CA TYR A 439 14.34 22.70 -4.44
C TYR A 439 15.70 23.03 -5.06
N SER A 440 16.15 24.27 -4.92
CA SER A 440 17.45 24.70 -5.41
C SER A 440 18.54 24.29 -4.41
N ASN A 441 19.49 23.45 -4.83
CA ASN A 441 20.61 23.04 -3.97
C ASN A 441 21.87 23.86 -4.27
N SER A 442 22.15 24.09 -5.56
CA SER A 442 23.27 24.93 -6.04
C SER A 442 22.91 25.58 -7.38
N SER A 443 23.81 26.39 -7.95
CA SER A 443 23.63 26.99 -9.28
C SER A 443 23.50 25.96 -10.41
N SER A 444 23.95 24.73 -10.19
CA SER A 444 23.98 23.64 -11.18
C SER A 444 23.26 22.37 -10.72
N SER A 445 22.58 22.38 -9.58
CA SER A 445 21.85 21.20 -9.08
C SER A 445 20.57 21.54 -8.33
N CYS A 446 19.59 20.65 -8.44
CA CYS A 446 18.31 20.75 -7.75
C CYS A 446 17.85 19.39 -7.22
N THR A 447 16.95 19.42 -6.24
CA THR A 447 16.22 18.24 -5.77
C THR A 447 14.80 18.31 -6.30
N VAL A 448 14.38 17.31 -7.06
CA VAL A 448 13.02 17.18 -7.57
C VAL A 448 12.27 16.20 -6.67
N SER A 449 11.20 16.67 -6.04
CA SER A 449 10.27 15.88 -5.24
C SER A 449 8.92 15.79 -5.95
N SER A 450 8.37 14.59 -6.10
CA SER A 450 7.10 14.32 -6.79
C SER A 450 6.11 13.65 -5.83
N PRO A 451 5.34 14.42 -5.04
CA PRO A 451 4.30 13.90 -4.16
C PRO A 451 3.02 13.57 -4.95
N ALA A 452 2.37 12.46 -4.62
CA ALA A 452 1.08 12.05 -5.17
C ALA A 452 0.15 11.52 -4.07
N GLY A 453 -1.07 12.05 -4.04
CA GLY A 453 -2.15 11.70 -3.11
C GLY A 453 -3.11 10.63 -3.66
N PRO A 454 -4.02 10.10 -2.83
CA PRO A 454 -5.06 9.15 -3.23
C PRO A 454 -6.07 9.78 -4.22
N PRO A 455 -6.86 9.00 -4.99
CA PRO A 455 -6.70 7.58 -5.24
C PRO A 455 -5.63 7.39 -6.32
N ALA A 456 -4.35 7.37 -5.93
CA ALA A 456 -3.27 6.98 -6.82
C ALA A 456 -3.27 5.45 -7.04
N LEU A 457 -4.40 4.93 -7.53
CA LEU A 457 -4.51 3.64 -8.19
C LEU A 457 -4.48 3.84 -9.70
N CYS A 458 -3.48 4.60 -10.15
CA CYS A 458 -3.00 4.45 -11.50
C CYS A 458 -1.52 4.13 -11.38
N PRO A 459 -1.06 2.98 -11.89
CA PRO A 459 0.32 2.80 -12.35
C PRO A 459 0.64 3.87 -13.40
N LEU A 460 0.75 5.12 -12.96
CA LEU A 460 1.37 6.23 -13.63
C LEU A 460 2.61 6.50 -12.76
N PRO A 461 3.82 6.28 -13.25
CA PRO A 461 5.04 6.43 -12.51
C PRO A 461 5.31 7.92 -12.51
N TRP A 462 4.67 8.60 -11.57
CA TRP A 462 5.14 9.90 -11.11
C TRP A 462 6.52 9.79 -10.42
N GLY A 463 7.08 8.57 -10.31
CA GLY A 463 8.51 8.32 -10.18
C GLY A 463 9.15 8.16 -11.55
N CYS A 464 10.12 9.03 -11.87
CA CYS A 464 10.93 8.87 -13.07
C CYS A 464 11.44 7.42 -13.20
N HIS A 465 11.06 6.72 -14.27
CA HIS A 465 11.94 5.69 -14.82
C HIS A 465 13.11 6.40 -15.50
N LEU A 466 13.96 7.05 -14.71
CA LEU A 466 15.32 7.37 -15.12
C LEU A 466 16.12 6.09 -14.93
N THR A 467 15.99 5.20 -15.91
CA THR A 467 16.95 4.12 -16.11
C THR A 467 18.33 4.75 -16.29
N SER A 468 19.20 4.46 -15.32
CA SER A 468 20.64 4.78 -15.26
C SER A 468 21.05 6.25 -15.44
N ALA A 469 21.76 6.74 -14.42
CA ALA A 469 22.53 8.00 -14.46
C ALA A 469 23.66 8.03 -15.52
N ASP A 470 23.76 7.03 -16.40
CA ASP A 470 24.71 6.98 -17.51
C ASP A 470 24.20 7.73 -18.77
N SER A 471 22.89 8.03 -18.88
CA SER A 471 22.30 8.64 -20.09
C SER A 471 22.37 10.17 -20.16
N LEU A 472 22.86 10.83 -19.10
CA LEU A 472 23.05 12.29 -19.03
C LEU A 472 24.51 12.71 -18.76
N GLN A 473 25.46 11.77 -18.65
CA GLN A 473 26.85 12.07 -18.27
C GLN A 473 27.94 11.65 -19.28
N ARG A 474 27.62 11.00 -20.40
CA ARG A 474 28.63 10.64 -21.41
C ARG A 474 28.45 11.41 -22.71
N GLU A 475 28.98 12.64 -22.74
CA GLU A 475 29.47 13.24 -23.99
C GLU A 475 30.39 14.44 -23.68
N SER A 476 31.60 14.16 -23.17
CA SER A 476 32.77 14.97 -23.48
C SER A 476 34.04 14.14 -23.31
N LYS A 477 34.86 14.09 -24.37
CA LYS A 477 36.25 13.61 -24.50
C LYS A 477 36.48 12.37 -25.39
N ALA A 478 36.99 12.68 -26.59
CA ALA A 478 38.10 12.05 -27.32
C ALA A 478 37.86 10.80 -28.22
N PRO A 479 38.71 10.58 -29.28
CA PRO A 479 38.29 10.07 -30.59
C PRO A 479 38.91 8.67 -30.93
N PRO A 480 39.01 8.20 -32.20
CA PRO A 480 38.36 6.97 -32.67
C PRO A 480 39.31 5.78 -32.87
N LYS A 481 38.82 4.53 -32.75
CA LYS A 481 39.28 3.37 -33.56
C LYS A 481 38.40 2.11 -33.41
N LYS A 482 37.81 1.72 -34.55
CA LYS A 482 37.45 0.37 -35.08
C LYS A 482 36.49 -0.53 -34.27
N ARG A 483 35.19 -0.62 -34.68
CA ARG A 483 34.49 -1.71 -35.44
C ARG A 483 34.55 -3.09 -34.74
N VAL A 484 33.42 -3.77 -34.46
CA VAL A 484 32.59 -4.53 -35.42
C VAL A 484 31.12 -4.76 -34.94
N GLN A 485 30.17 -4.34 -35.81
CA GLN A 485 28.84 -4.87 -36.22
C GLN A 485 27.77 -5.39 -35.23
N SER A 486 26.68 -4.62 -35.08
CA SER A 486 25.29 -4.87 -35.58
C SER A 486 24.35 -3.85 -34.88
N GLY A 487 23.38 -3.14 -35.44
CA GLY A 487 22.89 -2.82 -36.79
C GLY A 487 21.72 -1.82 -36.58
N CYS A 488 21.81 -0.66 -37.25
CA CYS A 488 20.79 0.42 -37.42
C CYS A 488 20.41 1.33 -36.23
N VAL A 489 21.17 2.41 -36.08
CA VAL A 489 20.80 3.71 -35.47
C VAL A 489 21.36 4.80 -36.39
N GLU A 490 20.51 5.70 -36.93
CA GLU A 490 20.97 7.02 -37.42
C GLU A 490 19.83 8.06 -37.58
N SER A 491 20.14 9.27 -37.10
CA SER A 491 19.51 10.59 -37.32
C SER A 491 18.11 10.85 -36.72
N VAL A 492 18.02 11.79 -35.76
CA VAL A 492 17.50 13.17 -35.95
C VAL A 492 18.02 14.03 -34.78
N LEU A 493 18.37 15.28 -35.06
CA LEU A 493 18.69 16.40 -34.14
C LEU A 493 20.18 16.73 -33.88
N SER A 494 20.94 16.82 -34.96
CA SER A 494 22.09 17.71 -35.12
C SER A 494 21.69 19.11 -35.64
N ASN A 495 20.55 19.69 -35.23
CA ASN A 495 20.00 20.88 -35.92
C ASN A 495 19.32 21.96 -35.06
N LEU A 496 19.66 22.12 -33.78
CA LEU A 496 19.24 23.31 -33.01
C LEU A 496 20.39 23.84 -32.13
N THR A 497 21.50 24.17 -32.78
CA THR A 497 22.43 25.20 -32.34
C THR A 497 22.14 26.44 -33.18
N VAL A 498 21.34 27.37 -32.67
CA VAL A 498 21.45 28.78 -33.10
C VAL A 498 22.02 29.56 -31.93
N ARG A 499 23.18 30.14 -32.22
CA ARG A 499 23.97 31.02 -31.38
C ARG A 499 23.13 32.20 -30.91
N ASN A 500 23.17 32.48 -29.61
CA ASN A 500 23.08 33.85 -29.13
C ASN A 500 24.43 34.51 -29.40
N GLU A 501 24.48 35.40 -30.38
CA GLU A 501 25.42 36.52 -30.39
C GLU A 501 24.61 37.80 -30.62
N LEU A 502 24.78 38.73 -29.67
CA LEU A 502 24.18 40.06 -29.46
C LEU A 502 22.92 40.14 -28.60
#